data_AF-A0A349A4L4-F1
#
_entry.id   AF-A0A349A4L4-F1
#
_cell.length_a   1.000
_cell.length_b   1.000
_cell.length_c   1.000
_cell.angle_alpha   90.00
_cell.angle_beta   90.00
_cell.angle_gamma   90.00
#
_symmetry.space_group_name_H-M   'P 1'
#
loop_
_entity.id
_entity.type
_entity.pdbx_description
1 polymer ?
#
loop_
_entity_poly.entity_id
_entity_poly.type
_entity_poly.pdbx_seq_one_letter_code
_entity_poly.pdbx_strand_id
1 'polypeptide(L)'
;MSSAVDITRAVRPPRAAFLDYPLGHTTGKPHHPALQRRILMEALDAFNSIRETGSIRILPFRWTEEEEWKRGDILQGDMRTPRHDTPQYQTEEDRRRAEAASA
;
A
#
# COMPACT_ATOMS: atom_id res chain seq x y z
N MET A 1 0.14 -9.23 -1.30
CA MET A 1 0.85 -8.39 -2.29
C MET A 1 0.91 -6.97 -1.77
N SER A 2 1.89 -6.16 -2.18
CA SER A 2 2.05 -4.78 -1.72
C SER A 2 2.64 -3.88 -2.80
N SER A 3 2.36 -2.57 -2.69
CA SER A 3 2.93 -1.49 -3.51
C SER A 3 3.75 -0.49 -2.68
N ALA A 4 3.99 -0.77 -1.39
CA ALA A 4 4.83 0.06 -0.50
C ALA A 4 5.90 -0.80 0.17
N VAL A 5 7.10 -0.86 -0.41
CA VAL A 5 8.15 -1.81 0.01
C VAL A 5 8.69 -1.51 1.41
N ASP A 6 8.83 -0.25 1.76
CA ASP A 6 9.29 0.24 3.06
C ASP A 6 8.33 -0.14 4.19
N ILE A 7 7.03 0.13 4.01
CA ILE A 7 5.97 -0.26 4.95
C ILE A 7 5.93 -1.79 5.08
N THR A 8 6.02 -2.50 3.95
CA THR A 8 5.99 -3.97 3.96
C THR A 8 7.17 -4.55 4.72
N ARG A 9 8.37 -3.97 4.57
CA ARG A 9 9.55 -4.36 5.36
C ARG A 9 9.37 -4.11 6.84
N ALA A 10 8.79 -2.96 7.22
CA ALA A 10 8.55 -2.62 8.63
C ALA A 10 7.62 -3.62 9.32
N VAL A 11 6.61 -4.13 8.61
CA VAL A 11 5.67 -5.14 9.11
C VAL A 11 6.32 -6.53 9.27
N ARG A 12 7.40 -6.83 8.52
CA ARG A 12 8.08 -8.15 8.48
C ARG A 12 7.11 -9.33 8.25
N PRO A 13 6.28 -9.31 7.20
CA PRO A 13 5.37 -10.42 6.93
C PRO A 13 6.16 -11.71 6.63
N PRO A 14 5.62 -12.91 6.96
CA PRO A 14 6.30 -14.17 6.70
C PRO A 14 6.72 -14.35 5.24
N ARG A 15 5.84 -13.95 4.31
CA ARG A 15 6.10 -13.91 2.88
C ARG A 15 5.36 -12.73 2.28
N ALA A 16 6.02 -11.98 1.40
CA ALA A 16 5.37 -10.95 0.62
C ALA A 16 5.89 -10.93 -0.82
N ALA A 17 5.05 -10.44 -1.73
CA ALA A 17 5.43 -10.06 -3.07
C ALA A 17 5.12 -8.56 -3.24
N PHE A 18 6.09 -7.83 -3.78
CA PHE A 18 6.02 -6.40 -4.03
C PHE A 18 5.94 -6.15 -5.54
N LEU A 19 4.97 -5.33 -5.93
CA LEU A 19 4.77 -4.85 -7.29
C LEU A 19 4.92 -3.34 -7.29
N ASP A 20 5.92 -2.84 -8.02
CA ASP A 20 6.27 -1.41 -8.06
C ASP A 20 5.33 -0.60 -8.98
N TYR A 21 4.05 -0.66 -8.65
CA TYR A 21 2.95 -0.01 -9.35
C TYR A 21 2.33 1.05 -8.43
N PRO A 22 1.63 2.06 -8.98
CA PRO A 22 0.89 3.03 -8.18
C PRO A 22 -0.04 2.36 -7.16
N LEU A 23 -0.26 3.03 -6.03
CA LEU A 23 -1.20 2.57 -5.03
C LEU A 23 -2.58 2.28 -5.67
N GLY A 24 -3.21 1.19 -5.22
CA GLY A 24 -4.45 0.67 -5.81
C GLY A 24 -4.27 -0.30 -6.98
N HIS A 25 -3.06 -0.47 -7.50
CA HIS A 25 -2.78 -1.34 -8.66
C HIS A 25 -1.91 -2.56 -8.31
N THR A 26 -2.01 -3.05 -7.06
CA THR A 26 -1.18 -4.15 -6.52
C THR A 26 -1.31 -5.48 -7.26
N THR A 27 -2.28 -5.64 -8.17
CA THR A 27 -2.50 -6.87 -8.96
C THR A 27 -2.39 -6.65 -10.47
N GLY A 28 -1.97 -5.47 -10.91
CA GLY A 28 -1.70 -5.16 -12.33
C GLY A 28 -2.49 -3.97 -12.88
N LYS A 29 -2.32 -3.73 -14.18
CA LYS A 29 -2.98 -2.64 -14.90
C LYS A 29 -4.47 -2.94 -15.12
N PRO A 30 -5.36 -1.92 -15.12
CA PRO A 30 -6.77 -2.10 -15.49
C PRO A 30 -6.90 -2.70 -16.90
N HIS A 31 -7.91 -3.53 -17.12
CA HIS A 31 -8.23 -4.12 -18.44
C HIS A 31 -7.13 -4.98 -19.09
N HIS A 32 -6.12 -5.42 -18.34
CA HIS A 32 -5.08 -6.33 -18.82
C HIS A 32 -5.10 -7.68 -18.09
N PRO A 33 -6.14 -8.52 -18.27
CA PRO A 33 -6.32 -9.75 -17.48
C PRO A 33 -5.18 -10.76 -17.65
N ALA A 34 -4.58 -10.87 -18.84
CA ALA A 34 -3.42 -11.75 -19.05
C ALA A 34 -2.20 -11.32 -18.24
N LEU A 35 -1.95 -10.00 -18.15
CA LEU A 35 -0.89 -9.44 -17.31
C LEU A 35 -1.18 -9.65 -15.83
N GLN A 36 -2.39 -9.33 -15.38
CA GLN A 36 -2.83 -9.52 -13.99
C GLN A 36 -2.66 -10.99 -13.57
N ARG A 37 -3.06 -11.93 -14.43
CA ARG A 37 -2.86 -13.36 -14.20
C ARG A 37 -1.39 -13.73 -14.09
N ARG A 38 -0.51 -13.20 -14.92
CA ARG A 38 0.95 -13.44 -14.83
C ARG A 38 1.52 -12.89 -13.51
N ILE A 39 1.14 -11.67 -13.14
CA ILE A 39 1.54 -11.04 -11.87
C ILE A 39 1.13 -11.90 -10.69
N LEU A 40 -0.12 -12.37 -10.66
CA LEU A 40 -0.63 -13.22 -9.58
C LEU A 40 0.12 -14.55 -9.52
N MET A 41 0.42 -15.20 -10.65
CA MET A 41 1.18 -16.44 -10.64
C MET A 41 2.60 -16.26 -10.09
N GLU A 42 3.30 -15.19 -10.50
CA GLU A 42 4.63 -14.86 -9.97
C GLU A 42 4.59 -14.53 -8.47
N ALA A 43 3.52 -13.87 -8.01
CA ALA A 43 3.32 -13.59 -6.59
C ALA A 43 3.02 -14.87 -5.79
N LEU A 44 2.20 -15.78 -6.34
CA LEU A 44 1.86 -17.05 -5.71
C LEU A 44 3.05 -18.01 -5.67
N ASP A 45 3.96 -17.94 -6.64
CA ASP A 45 5.21 -18.71 -6.62
C ASP A 45 6.05 -18.42 -5.36
N ALA A 46 5.92 -17.22 -4.78
CA ALA A 46 6.57 -16.86 -3.52
C ALA A 46 6.20 -17.79 -2.35
N PHE A 47 5.02 -18.44 -2.36
CA PHE A 47 4.67 -19.44 -1.34
C PHE A 47 5.61 -20.65 -1.37
N ASN A 48 6.10 -21.01 -2.55
CA ASN A 48 6.99 -22.15 -2.75
C ASN A 48 8.48 -21.74 -2.72
N SER A 49 8.79 -20.53 -3.19
CA SER A 49 10.17 -20.06 -3.37
C SER A 49 10.77 -19.40 -2.13
N ILE A 50 9.97 -18.69 -1.31
CA ILE A 50 10.48 -17.99 -0.12
C ILE A 50 10.64 -18.97 1.05
N ARG A 51 11.89 -19.10 1.53
CA ARG A 51 12.27 -19.97 2.65
C ARG A 51 12.63 -19.21 3.92
N GLU A 52 13.06 -17.97 3.80
CA GLU A 52 13.39 -17.11 4.92
C GLU A 52 12.20 -16.21 5.28
N THR A 53 11.91 -16.08 6.58
CA THR A 53 10.82 -15.23 7.07
C THR A 53 11.18 -13.76 6.88
N GLY A 54 10.22 -12.94 6.44
CA GLY A 54 10.46 -11.52 6.20
C GLY A 54 11.00 -11.20 4.80
N SER A 55 11.30 -12.21 3.97
CA SER A 55 11.68 -11.97 2.59
C SER A 55 10.51 -11.42 1.77
N ILE A 56 10.85 -10.53 0.83
CA ILE A 56 9.91 -9.91 -0.09
C ILE A 56 10.37 -10.20 -1.51
N ARG A 57 9.54 -10.89 -2.30
CA ARG A 57 9.80 -11.10 -3.74
C ARG A 57 9.47 -9.82 -4.49
N ILE A 58 10.45 -9.25 -5.18
CA ILE A 58 10.25 -8.11 -6.08
C ILE A 58 9.82 -8.64 -7.44
N LEU A 59 8.64 -8.24 -7.93
CA LEU A 59 8.11 -8.71 -9.21
C LEU A 59 8.69 -7.89 -10.38
N PRO A 60 9.01 -8.51 -11.53
CA PRO A 60 9.77 -7.86 -12.62
C PRO A 60 8.90 -7.03 -13.58
N PHE A 61 7.72 -6.59 -13.17
CA PHE A 61 6.78 -5.86 -14.04
C PHE A 61 6.91 -4.36 -13.85
N ARG A 62 6.80 -3.60 -14.95
CA ARG A 62 6.87 -2.14 -14.95
C ARG A 62 5.51 -1.51 -15.23
N TRP A 63 5.19 -0.41 -14.55
CA TRP A 63 3.94 0.33 -14.79
C TRP A 63 4.01 1.08 -16.12
N THR A 64 5.10 1.78 -16.36
CA THR A 64 5.44 2.49 -17.59
C THR A 64 6.92 2.28 -17.87
N GLU A 65 7.37 2.48 -19.11
CA GLU A 65 8.80 2.38 -19.44
C GLU A 65 9.62 3.44 -18.69
N GLU A 66 9.05 4.63 -18.62
CA GLU A 66 9.56 5.78 -17.90
C GLU A 66 8.86 5.90 -16.52
N GLU A 67 9.48 6.52 -15.50
CA GLU A 67 8.98 6.54 -14.11
C GLU A 67 8.27 7.85 -13.71
N GLU A 68 7.61 8.54 -14.66
CA GLU A 68 6.94 9.85 -14.50
C GLU A 68 5.96 9.85 -13.35
N TRP A 69 5.19 8.77 -13.25
CA TRP A 69 4.13 8.61 -12.26
C TRP A 69 4.67 8.64 -10.82
N LYS A 70 5.94 8.29 -10.60
CA LYS A 70 6.57 8.38 -9.27
C LYS A 70 6.90 9.80 -8.86
N ARG A 71 6.92 10.75 -9.81
CA ARG A 71 7.18 12.17 -9.54
C ARG A 71 5.93 12.91 -9.05
N GLY A 72 4.74 12.37 -9.32
CA GLY A 72 3.47 12.97 -8.90
C GLY A 72 3.18 12.69 -7.44
N ASP A 73 3.81 13.45 -6.54
CA ASP A 73 3.35 13.75 -5.16
C ASP A 73 4.41 14.51 -4.37
N ILE A 74 5.70 14.28 -4.66
CA ILE A 74 6.83 14.98 -4.05
C ILE A 74 6.78 16.51 -4.24
N LEU A 75 6.03 17.01 -5.21
CA LEU A 75 5.87 18.44 -5.49
C LEU A 75 4.72 19.12 -4.73
N GLN A 76 3.79 18.37 -4.12
CA GLN A 76 2.64 18.95 -3.41
C GLN A 76 2.90 19.20 -1.92
N GLY A 77 4.04 18.74 -1.38
CA GLY A 77 4.34 18.85 0.05
C GLY A 77 3.52 17.90 0.91
N ASP A 78 3.65 18.01 2.24
CA ASP A 78 2.86 17.21 3.18
C ASP A 78 1.43 17.75 3.27
N MET A 79 0.52 17.14 2.51
CA MET A 79 -0.90 17.48 2.50
C MET A 79 -1.68 16.88 3.68
N ARG A 80 -1.02 16.12 4.57
CA ARG A 80 -1.69 15.53 5.73
C ARG A 80 -2.08 16.63 6.72
N THR A 81 -3.26 16.48 7.31
CA THR A 81 -3.71 17.35 8.40
C THR A 81 -2.71 17.28 9.57
N PRO A 82 -2.40 18.41 10.24
CA PRO A 82 -1.59 18.40 11.45
C PRO A 82 -2.15 17.43 12.49
N ARG A 83 -1.26 16.80 13.25
CA ARG A 83 -1.67 16.02 14.40
C ARG A 83 -2.06 16.98 15.52
N HIS A 84 -3.28 16.84 16.00
CA HIS A 84 -3.78 17.57 17.17
C HIS A 84 -3.74 16.64 18.39
N ASP A 85 -3.44 17.22 19.55
CA ASP A 85 -3.54 16.59 20.87
C ASP A 85 -4.99 16.55 21.39
N THR A 86 -5.87 17.34 20.79
CA THR A 86 -7.31 17.34 21.05
C THR A 86 -8.05 16.30 20.19
N PRO A 87 -9.03 15.57 20.76
CA PRO A 87 -9.91 14.69 20.00
C PRO A 87 -10.57 15.43 18.83
N GLN A 88 -10.48 14.85 17.64
CA GLN A 88 -11.13 15.37 16.44
C GLN A 88 -12.38 14.55 16.15
N TYR A 89 -13.51 15.24 15.93
CA TYR A 89 -14.80 14.62 15.68
C TYR A 89 -15.27 14.96 14.26
N GLN A 90 -15.96 14.02 13.61
CA GLN A 90 -16.52 14.24 12.28
C GLN A 90 -17.64 15.29 12.33
N THR A 91 -18.45 15.28 13.39
CA THR A 91 -19.51 16.26 13.65
C THR A 91 -19.56 16.68 15.12
N GLU A 92 -20.30 17.76 15.40
CA GLU A 92 -20.59 18.23 16.76
C GLU A 92 -21.40 17.21 17.58
N GLU A 93 -22.31 16.48 16.92
CA GLU A 93 -23.09 15.44 17.58
C GLU A 93 -22.19 14.28 18.04
N ASP A 94 -21.15 13.94 17.26
CA ASP A 94 -20.18 12.91 17.65
C ASP A 94 -19.38 13.33 18.88
N ARG A 95 -18.97 14.61 18.95
CA ARG A 95 -18.33 15.19 20.14
C ARG A 95 -19.22 15.01 21.37
N ARG A 96 -20.47 15.49 21.28
CA ARG A 96 -21.41 15.45 22.40
C ARG A 96 -21.67 14.03 22.89
N ARG A 97 -21.79 13.06 21.98
CA ARG A 97 -21.97 11.63 22.33
C ARG A 97 -20.74 11.04 23.02
N ALA A 98 -19.54 11.34 22.53
CA ALA A 98 -18.30 10.85 23.12
C ALA A 98 -18.07 11.40 24.53
N GLU A 99 -18.33 12.70 24.73
CA GLU A 99 -18.23 13.35 26.03
C GLU A 99 -19.28 12.83 27.02
N ALA A 100 -20.53 12.64 26.57
CA ALA A 100 -21.61 12.08 27.39
C ALA A 100 -21.34 10.62 27.81
N ALA A 101 -20.65 9.83 26.98
CA ALA A 101 -20.28 8.46 27.31
C ALA A 101 -19.06 8.36 28.24
N SER A 102 -18.31 9.45 28.41
CA SER A 102 -17.09 9.52 29.23
C SER A 102 -17.33 10.17 30.61
N ALA A 103 -18.55 10.60 30.90
CA ALA A 103 -19.00 11.20 32.17
C ALA A 103 -19.67 10.17 33.09
#